data_AF-A0A6A4S7E6-F1
#
_entry.id   AF-A0A6A4S7E6-F1
#
_cell.length_a   1.000
_cell.length_b   1.000
_cell.length_c   1.000
_cell.angle_alpha   90.00
_cell.angle_beta   90.00
_cell.angle_gamma   90.00
#
_symmetry.space_group_name_H-M   'P 1'
#
loop_
_entity.id
_entity.type
_entity.pdbx_description
1 polymer ?
#
loop_
_entity_poly.entity_id
_entity_poly.type
_entity_poly.pdbx_seq_one_letter_code
_entity_poly.pdbx_strand_id
1 'polypeptide(L)'
;MLQIAFGAGLWVTIAAHKYEGSIHFVLFVAVLFWLLTLALFFVTLLDKQDLVPLLGGERWPAANLAHDVAAAALYLPAIGVMIYKTERNAYCNLEQYKHFCLYKIYLTAAVFAGLCCVAYLASLVYGACRRCRGEQTII
;
A
#
# COMPACT_ATOMS: atom_id res chain seq x y z
N MET A 1 -6.80 7.67 4.81
CA MET A 1 -6.35 7.39 6.20
C MET A 1 -5.91 5.93 6.37
N LEU A 2 -6.76 4.93 6.10
CA LEU A 2 -6.39 3.50 6.23
C LEU A 2 -5.13 3.11 5.43
N GLN A 3 -5.01 3.58 4.18
CA GLN A 3 -3.83 3.34 3.34
C GLN A 3 -2.52 3.82 3.99
N ILE A 4 -2.54 4.97 4.68
CA ILE A 4 -1.37 5.53 5.37
C ILE A 4 -1.01 4.70 6.60
N ALA A 5 -2.01 4.31 7.40
CA ALA A 5 -1.80 3.51 8.60
C ALA A 5 -1.27 2.11 8.28
N PHE A 6 -1.90 1.39 7.36
CA PHE A 6 -1.45 0.06 6.95
C PHE A 6 -0.14 0.11 6.17
N GLY A 7 0.06 1.15 5.34
CA GLY A 7 1.30 1.35 4.61
C GLY A 7 2.48 1.56 5.56
N ALA A 8 2.31 2.38 6.60
CA ALA A 8 3.30 2.56 7.67
C ALA A 8 3.60 1.23 8.37
N GLY A 9 2.55 0.51 8.79
CA GLY A 9 2.71 -0.81 9.41
C GLY A 9 3.52 -1.77 8.54
N LEU A 10 3.24 -1.83 7.23
CA LEU A 10 3.94 -2.68 6.28
C LEU A 10 5.43 -2.35 6.20
N TRP A 11 5.78 -1.11 5.82
CA TRP A 11 7.17 -0.80 5.55
C TRP A 11 8.01 -0.74 6.83
N VAL A 12 7.44 -0.32 7.97
CA VAL A 12 8.12 -0.36 9.28
C VAL A 12 8.40 -1.80 9.70
N THR A 13 7.43 -2.71 9.53
CA THR A 13 7.62 -4.14 9.83
C THR A 13 8.76 -4.73 9.01
N ILE A 14 8.86 -4.38 7.73
CA ILE A 14 9.94 -4.87 6.87
C ILE A 14 11.28 -4.21 7.23
N ALA A 15 11.30 -2.89 7.40
CA ALA A 15 12.52 -2.11 7.65
C ALA A 15 13.15 -2.38 9.02
N ALA A 16 12.36 -2.83 10.01
CA ALA A 16 12.85 -3.18 11.34
C ALA A 16 13.74 -4.44 11.38
N HIS A 17 13.81 -5.18 10.27
CA HIS A 17 14.55 -6.44 10.19
C HIS A 17 15.49 -6.46 8.99
N LYS A 18 16.57 -7.24 9.06
CA LYS A 18 17.45 -7.44 7.90
C LYS A 18 16.70 -8.23 6.84
N TYR A 19 16.48 -7.63 5.67
CA TYR A 19 15.79 -8.24 4.55
C TYR A 19 16.70 -8.36 3.33
N GLU A 20 16.48 -9.39 2.51
CA GLU A 20 17.30 -9.69 1.34
C GLU A 20 16.45 -10.14 0.14
N GLY A 21 17.00 -9.93 -1.06
CA GLY A 21 16.40 -10.35 -2.32
C GLY A 21 15.08 -9.64 -2.62
N SER A 22 14.04 -10.41 -2.97
CA SER A 22 12.74 -9.90 -3.42
C SER A 22 11.99 -9.01 -2.43
N ILE A 23 12.39 -8.96 -1.16
CA ILE A 23 11.79 -8.05 -0.16
C ILE A 23 12.09 -6.58 -0.49
N HIS A 24 13.16 -6.28 -1.21
CA HIS A 24 13.46 -4.92 -1.68
C HIS A 24 12.35 -4.38 -2.58
N PHE A 25 11.77 -5.22 -3.43
CA PHE A 25 10.62 -4.85 -4.26
C PHE A 25 9.40 -4.52 -3.40
N VAL A 26 9.10 -5.35 -2.39
CA VAL A 26 7.97 -5.12 -1.48
C VAL A 26 8.15 -3.81 -0.72
N LEU A 27 9.34 -3.56 -0.19
CA LEU A 27 9.64 -2.32 0.52
C LEU A 27 9.55 -1.10 -0.41
N PHE A 28 10.07 -1.21 -1.63
CA PHE A 28 9.95 -0.15 -2.63
C PHE A 28 8.49 0.20 -2.90
N VAL A 29 7.64 -0.79 -3.17
CA VAL A 29 6.20 -0.58 -3.38
C VAL A 29 5.57 0.06 -2.15
N ALA A 30 5.84 -0.49 -0.96
CA ALA A 30 5.26 0.00 0.29
C ALA A 30 5.62 1.46 0.58
N VAL A 31 6.91 1.82 0.51
CA VAL A 31 7.40 3.17 0.81
C VAL A 31 6.97 4.17 -0.26
N LEU A 32 7.08 3.81 -1.54
CA LEU A 32 6.69 4.67 -2.65
C LEU A 32 5.22 5.07 -2.53
N PHE A 33 4.32 4.10 -2.45
CA PHE A 33 2.89 4.39 -2.39
C PHE A 33 2.47 5.02 -1.07
N TRP A 34 3.16 4.72 0.04
CA TRP A 34 2.94 5.41 1.29
C TRP A 34 3.29 6.90 1.20
N LEU A 35 4.45 7.25 0.65
CA LEU A 35 4.88 8.64 0.45
C LEU A 35 3.98 9.37 -0.54
N LEU A 36 3.62 8.75 -1.67
CA LEU A 36 2.69 9.35 -2.62
C LEU A 36 1.32 9.59 -1.97
N THR A 37 0.78 8.61 -1.25
CA THR A 37 -0.51 8.77 -0.55
C THR A 37 -0.43 9.88 0.50
N LEU A 38 0.68 9.98 1.22
CA LEU A 38 0.91 11.05 2.18
C LEU A 38 0.97 12.43 1.50
N ALA A 39 1.66 12.54 0.37
CA ALA A 39 1.73 13.77 -0.42
C ALA A 39 0.34 14.17 -0.97
N LEU A 40 -0.38 13.24 -1.58
CA LEU A 40 -1.75 13.44 -2.07
C LEU A 40 -2.69 13.85 -0.93
N PHE A 41 -2.54 13.24 0.24
CA PHE A 41 -3.31 13.60 1.43
C PHE A 41 -3.05 15.05 1.85
N PHE A 42 -1.79 15.47 1.96
CA PHE A 42 -1.48 16.86 2.35
C PHE A 42 -1.95 17.87 1.30
N VAL A 43 -1.79 17.59 0.00
CA VAL A 43 -2.25 18.48 -1.07
C VAL A 43 -3.78 18.63 -1.03
N THR A 44 -4.49 17.52 -0.83
CA THR A 44 -5.96 17.52 -0.70
C THR A 44 -6.39 18.25 0.57
N LEU A 45 -5.71 18.04 1.70
CA LEU A 45 -6.01 18.66 2.98
C LEU A 45 -5.82 20.19 2.97
N LEU A 46 -4.80 20.66 2.26
CA LEU A 46 -4.49 22.09 2.14
C LEU A 46 -5.31 22.80 1.05
N ASP A 47 -6.17 22.05 0.34
CA ASP A 47 -6.90 22.53 -0.84
C ASP A 47 -6.00 23.18 -1.90
N LYS A 48 -4.79 22.60 -2.08
CA LYS A 48 -3.76 23.09 -3.01
C LYS A 48 -3.65 22.20 -4.25
N GLN A 49 -4.77 21.63 -4.68
CA GLN A 49 -4.84 20.69 -5.80
C GLN A 49 -4.36 21.35 -7.10
N ASP A 50 -4.68 22.62 -7.30
CA ASP A 50 -4.30 23.41 -8.48
C ASP A 50 -2.81 23.77 -8.55
N LEU A 51 -2.06 23.64 -7.45
CA LEU A 51 -0.63 23.95 -7.43
C LEU A 51 0.21 22.85 -8.10
N VAL A 52 -0.38 21.69 -8.40
CA VAL A 52 0.35 20.59 -9.06
C VAL A 52 0.31 20.82 -10.57
N PRO A 53 1.40 21.28 -11.19
CA PRO A 53 1.38 21.89 -12.54
C PRO A 53 0.98 20.92 -13.67
N LEU A 54 1.05 19.60 -13.45
CA LEU A 54 0.70 18.59 -14.46
C LEU A 54 -0.59 17.82 -14.15
N LEU A 55 -0.94 17.69 -12.87
CA LEU A 55 -1.96 16.76 -12.36
C LEU A 55 -3.08 17.48 -11.58
N GLY A 56 -2.98 18.79 -11.36
CA GLY A 56 -3.92 19.58 -10.60
C GLY A 56 -5.25 19.90 -11.30
N GLY A 57 -6.12 20.61 -10.59
CA GLY A 57 -7.45 21.03 -11.07
C GLY A 57 -8.34 19.86 -11.47
N GLU A 58 -8.96 19.96 -12.64
CA GLU A 58 -9.91 18.95 -13.16
C GLU A 58 -9.28 17.55 -13.36
N ARG A 59 -7.95 17.47 -13.45
CA ARG A 59 -7.21 16.20 -13.60
C ARG A 59 -6.94 15.52 -12.27
N TRP A 60 -7.12 16.21 -11.14
CA TRP A 60 -6.83 15.69 -9.80
C TRP A 60 -7.57 14.38 -9.47
N PRO A 61 -8.89 14.24 -9.77
CA PRO A 61 -9.59 12.98 -9.54
C PRO A 61 -9.07 11.83 -10.42
N ALA A 62 -8.59 12.13 -11.64
CA ALA A 62 -7.99 11.13 -12.52
C ALA A 62 -6.60 10.71 -12.04
N ALA A 63 -5.81 11.65 -11.52
CA ALA A 63 -4.51 11.38 -10.90
C ALA A 63 -4.65 10.47 -9.67
N ASN A 64 -5.60 10.76 -8.77
CA ASN A 64 -5.88 9.91 -7.61
C ASN A 64 -6.34 8.51 -8.01
N LEU A 65 -7.18 8.40 -9.04
CA LEU A 65 -7.60 7.10 -9.57
C LEU A 65 -6.40 6.31 -10.14
N ALA A 66 -5.55 6.97 -10.93
CA ALA A 66 -4.37 6.34 -11.50
C ALA A 66 -3.39 5.86 -10.41
N HIS A 67 -3.22 6.65 -9.35
CA HIS A 67 -2.45 6.28 -8.16
C HIS A 67 -3.03 5.04 -7.50
N ASP A 68 -4.33 5.00 -7.22
CA ASP A 68 -4.97 3.86 -6.57
C ASP A 68 -4.91 2.58 -7.44
N VAL A 69 -5.05 2.71 -8.77
CA VAL A 69 -4.91 1.58 -9.71
C VAL A 69 -3.47 1.07 -9.72
N ALA A 70 -2.49 1.96 -9.83
CA ALA A 70 -1.08 1.59 -9.81
C ALA A 70 -0.69 0.93 -8.49
N ALA A 71 -1.22 1.44 -7.36
CA ALA A 71 -1.03 0.87 -6.04
C ALA A 71 -1.59 -0.55 -6.00
N ALA A 72 -2.87 -0.75 -6.35
CA ALA A 72 -3.49 -2.08 -6.35
C ALA A 72 -2.72 -3.07 -7.25
N ALA A 73 -2.33 -2.65 -8.45
CA ALA A 73 -1.59 -3.48 -9.39
C ALA A 73 -0.22 -3.93 -8.88
N LEU A 74 0.50 -3.08 -8.14
CA LEU A 74 1.83 -3.40 -7.61
C LEU A 74 1.79 -4.05 -6.22
N TYR A 75 0.74 -3.81 -5.42
CA TYR A 75 0.54 -4.51 -4.16
C TYR A 75 0.18 -5.98 -4.35
N LEU A 76 -0.52 -6.36 -5.43
CA LEU A 76 -0.82 -7.78 -5.73
C LEU A 76 0.42 -8.68 -5.83
N PRO A 77 1.42 -8.39 -6.69
CA PRO A 77 2.65 -9.18 -6.72
C PRO A 77 3.47 -9.04 -5.44
N ALA A 78 3.43 -7.89 -4.76
CA ALA A 78 4.09 -7.72 -3.48
C ALA A 78 3.52 -8.66 -2.40
N ILE A 79 2.19 -8.82 -2.34
CA ILE A 79 1.53 -9.82 -1.49
C ILE A 79 1.99 -11.23 -1.86
N GLY A 80 2.03 -11.56 -3.16
CA GLY A 80 2.51 -12.86 -3.63
C GLY A 80 3.94 -13.17 -3.17
N VAL A 81 4.85 -12.18 -3.26
CA VAL A 81 6.23 -12.31 -2.76
C VAL A 81 6.25 -12.55 -1.26
N MET A 82 5.41 -11.85 -0.49
CA MET A 82 5.33 -12.00 0.96
C MET A 82 4.77 -13.35 1.38
N ILE A 83 3.74 -13.86 0.70
CA ILE A 83 3.18 -15.19 0.93
C ILE A 83 4.23 -16.25 0.62
N TYR A 84 4.88 -16.17 -0.54
CA TYR A 84 5.95 -17.10 -0.92
C TYR A 84 7.09 -17.14 0.10
N LYS A 85 7.52 -15.97 0.60
CA LYS A 85 8.55 -15.88 1.64
C LYS A 85 8.04 -16.42 2.98
N THR A 86 6.76 -16.25 3.30
CA THR A 86 6.15 -16.82 4.51
C THR A 86 6.15 -18.35 4.44
N GLU A 87 5.67 -18.93 3.35
CA GLU A 87 5.66 -20.39 3.15
C GLU A 87 7.06 -21.00 3.18
N ARG A 88 8.02 -20.35 2.52
CA ARG A 88 9.42 -20.81 2.51
C ARG A 88 10.06 -20.78 3.90
N ASN A 89 9.54 -19.98 4.83
CA ASN A 89 9.99 -19.92 6.22
C ASN A 89 9.05 -20.67 7.18
N ALA A 90 8.03 -21.40 6.69
CA ALA A 90 7.08 -22.11 7.56
C ALA A 90 7.74 -23.18 8.45
N TYR A 91 8.91 -23.71 8.04
CA TYR A 91 9.66 -24.72 8.80
C TYR A 91 10.02 -24.27 10.22
N CYS A 92 10.16 -22.97 10.47
CA CYS A 92 10.52 -22.43 11.78
C CYS A 92 9.31 -22.10 12.66
N ASN A 93 8.07 -22.37 12.20
CA ASN A 93 6.84 -22.13 12.96
C ASN A 93 6.49 -23.28 13.94
N LEU A 94 7.39 -24.26 14.09
CA LEU A 94 7.25 -25.36 15.04
C LEU A 94 7.48 -24.86 16.47
N GLU A 95 6.67 -25.31 17.43
CA GLU A 95 6.77 -24.91 18.85
C GLU A 95 8.14 -25.20 19.47
N GLN A 96 8.86 -26.19 18.93
CA GLN A 96 10.19 -26.59 19.40
C GLN A 96 11.32 -25.72 18.81
N TYR A 97 11.05 -24.87 17.82
CA TYR A 97 12.06 -24.02 17.19
C TYR A 97 12.30 -22.76 18.03
N LYS A 98 13.49 -22.65 18.64
CA LYS A 98 13.84 -21.58 19.59
C LYS A 98 14.61 -20.41 18.97
N HIS A 99 15.04 -20.51 17.72
CA HIS A 99 15.85 -19.46 17.08
C HIS A 99 14.97 -18.38 16.44
N PHE A 100 15.51 -17.15 16.35
CA PHE A 100 14.83 -16.03 15.69
C PHE A 100 14.46 -16.40 14.26
N CYS A 101 13.18 -16.24 13.90
CA CYS A 101 12.70 -16.53 12.57
C CYS A 101 11.84 -15.43 11.97
N LEU A 102 12.03 -15.25 10.66
CA LEU A 102 11.35 -14.25 9.86
C LEU A 102 9.92 -14.66 9.46
N TYR A 103 9.47 -15.88 9.77
CA TYR A 103 8.12 -16.35 9.43
C TYR A 103 7.02 -15.39 9.93
N LYS A 104 7.04 -15.07 11.24
CA LYS A 104 6.04 -14.19 11.84
C LYS A 104 6.09 -12.79 11.24
N ILE A 105 7.29 -12.30 10.94
CA ILE A 105 7.51 -10.99 10.32
C ILE A 105 6.92 -10.96 8.90
N TYR A 106 7.25 -11.94 8.07
CA TYR A 106 6.71 -12.03 6.71
C TYR A 106 5.20 -12.26 6.69
N LEU A 107 4.66 -13.02 7.64
CA LEU A 107 3.22 -13.18 7.81
C LEU A 107 2.55 -11.85 8.17
N THR A 108 3.08 -11.12 9.15
CA THR A 108 2.53 -9.80 9.53
C THR A 108 2.59 -8.81 8.38
N ALA A 109 3.70 -8.77 7.64
CA ALA A 109 3.83 -7.92 6.47
C ALA A 109 2.91 -8.37 5.31
N ALA A 110 2.66 -9.67 5.12
CA ALA A 110 1.66 -10.15 4.18
C ALA A 110 0.24 -9.66 4.55
N VAL A 111 -0.12 -9.68 5.83
CA VAL A 111 -1.39 -9.16 6.33
C VAL A 111 -1.51 -7.66 6.09
N PHE A 112 -0.49 -6.87 6.45
CA PHE A 112 -0.50 -5.42 6.19
C PHE A 112 -0.57 -5.09 4.69
N ALA A 113 0.18 -5.81 3.85
CA ALA A 113 0.11 -5.65 2.40
C ALA A 113 -1.29 -5.97 1.85
N GLY A 114 -1.93 -7.02 2.37
CA GLY A 114 -3.32 -7.38 2.05
C GLY A 114 -4.30 -6.28 2.44
N LEU A 115 -4.22 -5.77 3.67
CA LEU A 115 -5.06 -4.68 4.17
C LEU A 115 -4.84 -3.38 3.37
N CYS A 116 -3.60 -3.06 3.00
CA CYS A 116 -3.29 -1.96 2.07
C CYS A 116 -3.99 -2.14 0.73
N CYS A 117 -3.85 -3.31 0.11
CA CYS A 117 -4.45 -3.60 -1.18
C CYS A 117 -5.98 -3.48 -1.14
N VAL A 118 -6.62 -4.05 -0.11
CA VAL A 118 -8.07 -3.90 0.11
C VAL A 118 -8.46 -2.44 0.29
N ALA A 119 -7.67 -1.64 1.02
CA ALA A 119 -7.94 -0.22 1.19
C ALA A 119 -7.85 0.57 -0.14
N TYR A 120 -6.87 0.27 -1.00
CA TYR A 120 -6.77 0.85 -2.34
C TYR A 120 -7.93 0.41 -3.24
N LEU A 121 -8.28 -0.88 -3.24
CA LEU A 121 -9.42 -1.39 -4.01
C LEU A 121 -10.74 -0.77 -3.54
N ALA A 122 -10.94 -0.61 -2.24
CA ALA A 122 -12.12 0.07 -1.71
C ALA A 122 -12.20 1.53 -2.17
N SER A 123 -11.06 2.22 -2.21
CA SER A 123 -10.96 3.59 -2.77
C SER A 123 -11.32 3.63 -4.25
N LEU A 124 -10.81 2.68 -5.05
CA LEU A 124 -11.17 2.54 -6.46
C LEU A 124 -12.66 2.31 -6.67
N VAL A 125 -13.25 1.36 -5.95
CA VAL A 125 -14.67 1.04 -6.04
C VAL A 125 -15.50 2.25 -5.61
N TYR A 126 -15.13 2.91 -4.51
CA TYR A 126 -15.81 4.11 -4.05
C TYR A 126 -15.75 5.24 -5.10
N GLY A 127 -14.57 5.52 -5.66
CA GLY A 127 -14.40 6.52 -6.71
C GLY A 127 -15.17 6.18 -7.99
N ALA A 128 -15.19 4.92 -8.40
CA ALA A 128 -15.97 4.44 -9.54
C ALA A 128 -17.47 4.58 -9.30
N CYS A 129 -17.97 4.15 -8.13
CA CYS A 129 -19.37 4.31 -7.75
C CYS A 129 -19.79 5.78 -7.70
N ARG A 130 -18.95 6.67 -7.16
CA ARG A 130 -19.22 8.12 -7.12
C ARG A 130 -19.29 8.72 -8.52
N ARG A 131 -18.38 8.34 -9.43
CA ARG A 131 -18.45 8.74 -10.85
C ARG A 131 -19.71 8.23 -11.54
N CYS A 132 -20.11 6.98 -11.32
CA CYS A 132 -21.35 6.42 -11.86
C CYS A 132 -22.60 7.19 -11.41
N ARG A 133 -22.54 7.84 -10.23
CA ARG A 133 -23.64 8.67 -9.68
C ARG A 133 -23.61 10.11 -10.16
N GLY A 134 -22.62 10.53 -10.95
CA GLY A 134 -22.51 11.92 -11.44
C GLY A 134 -22.11 12.94 -10.37
N GLU A 135 -21.68 12.50 -9.19
CA GLU A 135 -21.18 13.39 -8.12
C GLU A 135 -19.74 13.83 -8.45
N GLN A 136 -19.61 14.95 -9.16
CA GLN A 136 -18.32 15.58 -9.51
C GLN A 136 -17.86 16.65 -8.50
N THR A 137 -18.47 16.76 -7.32
CA THR A 137 -18.11 17.79 -6.34
C THR A 137 -17.10 17.30 -5.31
N ILE A 138 -16.06 18.11 -5.14
CA ILE A 138 -14.86 17.92 -4.31
C ILE A 138 -15.22 18.19 -2.85
N ILE A 139 -16.04 17.34 -2.21
CA ILE A 139 -16.14 17.20 -0.75
C ILE A 139 -16.33 15.73 -0.37
#